data_AF-A0A534UCN5-F1
#
_entry.id   AF-A0A534UCN5-F1
#
_cell.length_a   1.000
_cell.length_b   1.000
_cell.length_c   1.000
_cell.angle_alpha   90.00
_cell.angle_beta   90.00
_cell.angle_gamma   90.00
#
_symmetry.space_group_name_H-M   'P 1'
#
loop_
_entity.id
_entity.type
_entity.pdbx_description
1 polymer ?
#
loop_
_entity_poly.entity_id
_entity_poly.type
_entity_poly.pdbx_seq_one_letter_code
_entity_poly.pdbx_strand_id
1 'polypeptide(L)'
;MLADPLTALAVAATVTRRIELGTGVLQVPLRNPVELAQRVLTTHLVSGKRLRLGVGAGSTAADFAALGLDFTARFSRLSASLGI
;
A
#
# COMPACT_ATOMS: atom_id res chain seq x y z
N MET A 1 -5.65 12.30 3.47
CA MET A 1 -4.18 12.12 3.62
C MET A 1 -3.88 11.25 4.84
N LEU A 2 -3.71 9.95 4.61
CA LEU A 2 -3.31 8.97 5.64
C LEU A 2 -1.77 8.88 5.71
N ALA A 3 -1.23 8.54 6.88
CA ALA A 3 0.19 8.22 7.04
C ALA A 3 0.62 7.09 6.08
N ASP A 4 1.87 7.11 5.60
CA ASP A 4 2.38 6.04 4.74
C ASP A 4 2.55 4.73 5.52
N PRO A 5 1.74 3.69 5.25
CA PRO A 5 1.79 2.47 6.01
C PRO A 5 3.11 1.70 5.80
N LEU A 6 3.74 1.80 4.62
CA LEU A 6 4.99 1.07 4.37
C LEU A 6 6.15 1.62 5.21
N THR A 7 6.25 2.94 5.32
CA THR A 7 7.22 3.58 6.22
C THR A 7 6.96 3.21 7.69
N ALA A 8 5.70 3.25 8.13
CA ALA A 8 5.35 2.87 9.51
C ALA A 8 5.71 1.40 9.82
N LEU A 9 5.42 0.48 8.89
CA LEU A 9 5.77 -0.94 9.04
C LEU A 9 7.29 -1.17 8.97
N ALA A 10 8.03 -0.40 8.17
CA ALA A 10 9.48 -0.45 8.14
C ALA A 10 10.09 -0.04 9.48
N VAL A 11 9.54 0.98 10.15
CA VAL A 11 9.94 1.36 11.52
C VAL A 11 9.60 0.24 12.50
N ALA A 12 8.37 -0.29 12.46
CA ALA A 12 7.95 -1.40 13.34
C ALA A 12 8.80 -2.67 13.15
N ALA A 13 9.30 -2.92 11.94
CA ALA A 13 10.21 -4.02 11.66
C ALA A 13 11.53 -3.92 12.42
N THR A 14 12.02 -2.71 12.71
CA THR A 14 13.30 -2.52 13.40
C THR A 14 13.25 -3.01 14.86
N VAL A 15 12.09 -2.89 15.51
CA VAL A 15 11.87 -3.23 16.92
C VAL A 15 11.15 -4.57 17.14
N THR A 16 10.81 -5.30 16.06
CA THR A 16 10.16 -6.62 16.12
C THR A 16 10.96 -7.69 15.39
N ARG A 17 10.80 -8.96 15.79
CA ARG A 17 11.52 -10.09 15.18
C ARG A 17 10.66 -11.31 14.82
N ARG A 18 9.45 -11.43 15.38
CA ARG A 18 8.61 -12.65 15.26
C ARG A 18 7.26 -12.41 14.61
N ILE A 19 6.59 -11.32 14.96
CA ILE A 19 5.22 -11.06 14.48
C ILE A 19 5.20 -10.69 13.00
N GLU A 20 4.10 -11.00 12.32
CA GLU A 20 3.84 -10.50 10.97
C GLU A 20 3.48 -9.01 11.03
N LEU A 21 3.79 -8.29 9.95
CA LEU A 21 3.52 -6.86 9.80
C LEU A 21 2.71 -6.68 8.54
N GLY A 22 1.58 -5.98 8.58
CA GLY A 22 0.72 -5.92 7.41
C GLY A 22 -0.13 -4.67 7.29
N THR A 23 -0.69 -4.50 6.10
CA THR A 23 -1.60 -3.41 5.74
C THR A 23 -3.04 -3.90 5.70
N GLY A 24 -3.98 -3.10 6.19
CA GLY A 24 -5.41 -3.41 6.18
C GLY A 24 -6.26 -2.19 5.79
N VAL A 25 -6.13 -1.59 4.61
CA VAL A 25 -5.46 -2.06 3.38
C VAL A 25 -4.60 -0.93 2.79
N LEU A 26 -3.65 -1.27 1.92
CA LEU A 26 -2.92 -0.29 1.11
C LEU A 26 -3.76 0.09 -0.12
N GLN A 27 -4.06 1.39 -0.26
CA GLN A 27 -4.82 1.94 -1.40
C GLN A 27 -3.95 2.02 -2.65
N VAL A 28 -3.93 0.93 -3.43
CA VAL A 28 -3.11 0.81 -4.64
C VAL A 28 -3.47 1.85 -5.72
N PRO A 29 -4.76 2.17 -5.99
CA PRO A 29 -5.12 3.09 -7.08
C PRO A 29 -4.58 4.53 -6.94
N LEU A 30 -4.10 4.89 -5.75
CA LEU A 30 -3.57 6.22 -5.43
C LEU A 30 -2.04 6.32 -5.59
N ARG A 31 -1.37 5.26 -6.08
CA ARG A 31 0.09 5.15 -6.13
C ARG A 31 0.56 4.79 -7.54
N ASN A 32 1.79 5.19 -7.88
CA ASN A 32 2.45 4.66 -9.05
C ASN A 32 2.78 3.16 -8.81
N PRO A 33 2.38 2.23 -9.68
CA PRO A 33 2.53 0.80 -9.42
C PRO A 33 3.99 0.34 -9.36
N VAL A 34 4.88 0.93 -10.18
CA VAL A 34 6.30 0.57 -10.21
C VAL A 34 7.00 1.07 -8.94
N GLU A 35 6.76 2.32 -8.56
CA GLU A 35 7.31 2.88 -7.30
C GLU A 35 6.78 2.11 -6.08
N LEU A 36 5.48 1.77 -6.08
CA LEU A 36 4.86 1.00 -5.02
C LEU A 36 5.50 -0.39 -4.90
N ALA A 37 5.71 -1.09 -6.01
CA ALA A 37 6.36 -2.41 -6.02
C ALA A 37 7.77 -2.34 -5.40
N GLN A 38 8.55 -1.32 -5.74
CA GLN A 38 9.88 -1.10 -5.14
C GLN A 38 9.78 -0.89 -3.62
N ARG A 39 8.88 -0.02 -3.16
CA ARG A 39 8.69 0.27 -1.72
C ARG A 39 8.20 -0.94 -0.93
N VAL A 40 7.28 -1.72 -1.52
CA VAL A 40 6.82 -3.00 -0.96
C VAL A 40 7.98 -3.96 -0.83
N LEU A 41 8.81 -4.12 -1.86
CA LEU A 41 9.97 -5.01 -1.85
C LEU A 41 10.97 -4.59 -0.75
N THR A 42 11.32 -3.31 -0.65
CA THR A 42 12.19 -2.79 0.41
C THR A 42 11.63 -3.11 1.79
N THR A 43 10.34 -2.85 2.01
CA THR A 43 9.69 -3.11 3.31
C THR A 43 9.63 -4.61 3.62
N HIS A 44 9.38 -5.45 2.62
CA HIS A 44 9.41 -6.90 2.76
C HIS A 44 10.80 -7.41 3.16
N LEU A 45 11.86 -6.88 2.58
CA LEU A 45 13.24 -7.23 2.94
C LEU A 45 13.60 -6.75 4.35
N VAL A 46 13.34 -5.47 4.68
CA VAL A 46 13.64 -4.89 6.00
C VAL A 46 12.86 -5.57 7.13
N SER A 47 11.64 -6.04 6.84
CA SER A 47 10.84 -6.83 7.79
C SER A 47 11.34 -8.27 7.98
N GLY A 48 12.39 -8.72 7.27
CA GLY A 48 12.82 -10.11 7.33
C GLY A 48 11.78 -11.05 6.71
N LYS A 49 11.16 -10.61 5.60
CA LYS A 49 10.10 -11.32 4.86
C LYS A 49 8.80 -11.53 5.65
N ARG A 50 8.56 -10.73 6.70
CA ARG A 50 7.35 -10.78 7.55
C ARG A 50 6.23 -9.85 7.08
N LEU A 51 6.40 -9.14 5.97
CA LEU A 51 5.38 -8.26 5.42
C LEU A 51 4.22 -9.06 4.81
N ARG A 52 3.00 -8.73 5.21
CA ARG A 52 1.72 -9.17 4.63
C ARG A 52 1.03 -7.98 3.97
N LEU A 53 1.04 -7.95 2.64
CA LEU A 53 0.49 -6.84 1.87
C LEU A 53 -1.00 -7.04 1.62
N GLY A 54 -1.86 -6.50 2.48
CA GLY A 54 -3.28 -6.34 2.19
C GLY A 54 -3.49 -5.11 1.30
N VAL A 55 -4.12 -5.28 0.14
CA VAL A 55 -4.37 -4.23 -0.84
C VAL A 55 -5.87 -3.97 -1.00
N GLY A 56 -6.23 -2.76 -1.44
CA GLY A 56 -7.62 -2.45 -1.77
C GLY A 56 -7.77 -1.21 -2.63
N ALA A 57 -8.99 -1.01 -3.11
CA ALA A 57 -9.33 0.09 -4.01
C ALA A 57 -9.36 1.44 -3.28
N GLY A 58 -9.51 1.44 -1.95
CA GLY A 58 -9.79 2.64 -1.16
C GLY A 58 -11.27 3.01 -1.13
N SER A 59 -11.65 3.80 -0.13
CA SER A 59 -13.05 4.14 0.16
C SER A 59 -13.30 5.64 0.31
N THR A 60 -12.25 6.47 0.31
CA THR A 60 -12.35 7.90 0.60
C THR A 60 -12.25 8.73 -0.69
N ALA A 61 -13.36 9.28 -1.16
CA ALA A 61 -13.38 10.10 -2.38
C ALA A 61 -12.47 11.33 -2.31
N ALA A 62 -12.29 11.92 -1.12
CA ALA A 62 -11.39 13.06 -0.93
C ALA A 62 -9.91 12.73 -1.23
N ASP A 63 -9.44 11.51 -0.97
CA ASP A 63 -8.07 11.12 -1.30
C ASP A 63 -7.86 10.99 -2.81
N PHE A 64 -8.89 10.60 -3.56
CA PHE A 64 -8.87 10.57 -5.02
C PHE A 64 -8.89 11.98 -5.61
N ALA A 65 -9.78 12.84 -5.10
CA ALA A 65 -9.87 14.24 -5.52
C ALA A 65 -8.56 15.00 -5.29
N ALA A 66 -7.88 14.75 -4.17
CA ALA A 66 -6.57 15.34 -3.86
C ALA A 66 -5.47 14.98 -4.87
N LEU A 67 -5.63 13.89 -5.61
CA LEU A 67 -4.70 13.43 -6.65
C LEU A 67 -5.25 13.67 -8.07
N GLY A 68 -6.39 14.36 -8.22
CA GLY A 68 -7.05 14.56 -9.51
C GLY A 68 -7.54 13.26 -10.15
N LEU A 69 -7.84 12.24 -9.34
CA LEU A 69 -8.28 10.92 -9.79
C LEU A 69 -9.80 10.76 -9.65
N ASP A 70 -10.38 9.98 -10.56
CA ASP A 70 -11.79 9.59 -10.47
C ASP A 70 -12.00 8.45 -9.45
N PHE A 71 -12.82 8.72 -8.42
CA PHE A 71 -13.18 7.76 -7.39
C PHE A 71 -14.03 6.59 -7.91
N THR A 72 -14.79 6.79 -8.99
CA THR A 72 -15.65 5.73 -9.55
C THR A 72 -14.80 4.64 -10.22
N ALA A 73 -13.65 5.02 -10.79
CA ALA A 73 -12.68 4.13 -11.40
C ALA A 73 -11.79 3.34 -10.40
N ARG A 74 -12.04 3.42 -9.08
CA ARG A 74 -11.14 2.83 -8.07
C ARG A 74 -10.95 1.31 -8.20
N PHE A 75 -12.00 0.57 -8.57
CA PHE A 75 -11.91 -0.88 -8.74
C PHE A 75 -11.22 -1.28 -10.05
N SER A 76 -11.54 -0.61 -11.16
CA SER A 76 -10.87 -0.86 -12.43
C SER A 76 -9.37 -0.51 -12.36
N ARG A 77 -9.01 0.58 -11.66
CA ARG A 77 -7.62 0.93 -11.39
C ARG A 77 -6.91 -0.08 -10.50
N LEU A 78 -7.59 -0.64 -9.48
CA LEU A 78 -7.03 -1.70 -8.64
C LEU A 78 -6.70 -2.93 -9.48
N SER A 79 -7.68 -3.41 -10.26
CA SER A 79 -7.52 -4.51 -11.23
C SER A 79 -6.33 -4.29 -12.17
N ALA A 80 -6.30 -3.13 -12.84
CA ALA A 80 -5.21 -2.77 -13.75
C ALA A 80 -3.83 -2.72 -13.05
N SER A 81 -3.78 -2.24 -11.81
CA SER A 81 -2.53 -2.15 -11.04
C SER A 81 -2.01 -3.51 -10.57
N LEU A 82 -2.90 -4.50 -10.42
CA LEU A 82 -2.58 -5.87 -10.01
C LEU A 82 -2.42 -6.82 -11.21
N GLY A 83 -2.81 -6.41 -12.41
CA GLY A 83 -2.82 -7.24 -13.60
C GLY A 83 -3.90 -8.32 -13.60
N ILE A 84 -5.03 -8.07 -12.91
CA ILE A 84 -6.20 -9.00 -12.83
C ILE A 84 -7.48 -8.34 -13.30
#